data_AF-A0A024SFY7-F1
#
_entry.id   AF-A0A024SFY7-F1
#
_cell.length_a   1.000
_cell.length_b   1.000
_cell.length_c   1.000
_cell.angle_alpha   90.00
_cell.angle_beta   90.00
_cell.angle_gamma   90.00
#
_symmetry.space_group_name_H-M   'P 1'
#
loop_
_entity.id
_entity.type
_entity.pdbx_description
1 polymer ?
#
loop_
_entity_poly.entity_id
_entity_poly.type
_entity_poly.pdbx_seq_one_letter_code
_entity_poly.pdbx_strand_id
1 'polypeptide(L)'
;MRRANPRQIGFVCHSCASLPARASRQPFSSRILSPASRQVAQTSVWRSTSARWSTSVAASKAEAEAEAHVDINGKATSTPAPRTPTDASQLASMAEDSCNKFLSVDGIPTKQLTAAALQSCLRAAAALHPQLKRAEAQFKASASKLVTLGAERTGARIPVDPKLEDATSRISHAAYNIIAHPNVEMTPEFLELYVAIQAQLGRPESLPAVFELYANKPKPIVKDGQIAYVKQNPNAATRAIEPAVADMALQTAIDAKNLDSALGIIESSYCRPAFKRQKLIKHGTAPAIGLATLPFGIFGLSTGYAAYWQNTMDISTATGIGVAGISGYFLVVGSLGMIAKLSNKD
;
A
#
# COMPACT_ATOMS: atom_id res chain seq x y z
N MET A 1 -51.46 2.75 -43.76
CA MET A 1 -51.00 4.13 -43.43
C MET A 1 -50.90 4.28 -41.91
N ARG A 2 -50.06 5.23 -41.45
CA ARG A 2 -49.87 5.73 -40.06
C ARG A 2 -49.10 4.84 -39.07
N ARG A 3 -48.31 5.54 -38.24
CA ARG A 3 -47.27 5.09 -37.30
C ARG A 3 -47.76 5.26 -35.85
N ALA A 4 -47.13 4.60 -34.88
CA ALA A 4 -46.49 5.25 -33.71
C ALA A 4 -45.71 4.25 -32.83
N ASN A 5 -44.74 4.75 -32.07
CA ASN A 5 -43.71 3.99 -31.32
C ASN A 5 -44.03 3.88 -29.80
N PRO A 6 -43.29 3.06 -29.02
CA PRO A 6 -43.60 2.80 -27.62
C PRO A 6 -43.21 3.97 -26.69
N ARG A 7 -43.87 4.05 -25.53
CA ARG A 7 -43.49 4.98 -24.45
C ARG A 7 -42.66 4.29 -23.37
N GLN A 8 -41.64 5.00 -22.92
CA GLN A 8 -40.67 4.58 -21.91
C GLN A 8 -41.34 4.41 -20.53
N ILE A 9 -40.95 3.36 -19.80
CA ILE A 9 -41.27 3.20 -18.38
C ILE A 9 -40.09 3.79 -17.60
N GLY A 10 -40.26 5.00 -17.06
CA GLY A 10 -39.32 5.60 -16.12
C GLY A 10 -39.88 5.49 -14.70
N PHE A 11 -39.23 4.70 -13.84
CA PHE A 11 -39.57 4.63 -12.42
C PHE A 11 -39.04 5.87 -11.69
N VAL A 12 -39.92 6.81 -11.37
CA VAL A 12 -39.62 7.93 -10.46
C VAL A 12 -39.88 7.46 -9.03
N CYS A 13 -38.91 7.66 -8.13
CA CYS A 13 -39.04 7.28 -6.72
C CYS A 13 -40.14 8.09 -6.02
N HIS A 14 -41.15 7.41 -5.51
CA HIS A 14 -42.35 8.05 -4.95
C HIS A 14 -42.17 8.63 -3.53
N SER A 15 -40.98 8.46 -2.92
CA SER A 15 -40.71 8.82 -1.51
C SER A 15 -40.28 10.26 -1.25
N CYS A 16 -40.09 11.09 -2.29
CA CYS A 16 -39.70 12.50 -2.12
C CYS A 16 -40.88 13.49 -2.17
N ALA A 17 -42.14 13.00 -2.26
CA ALA A 17 -43.32 13.82 -2.54
C ALA A 17 -44.06 14.36 -1.29
N SER A 18 -43.56 14.12 -0.06
CA SER A 18 -44.33 14.37 1.16
C SER A 18 -43.52 14.95 2.33
N LEU A 19 -43.13 16.22 2.24
CA LEU A 19 -42.97 17.10 3.41
C LEU A 19 -43.52 18.50 3.08
N PRO A 20 -44.49 19.03 3.85
CA PRO A 20 -45.11 20.33 3.57
C PRO A 20 -44.22 21.50 4.01
N ALA A 21 -44.06 22.49 3.14
CA ALA A 21 -43.37 23.73 3.46
C ALA A 21 -44.17 24.56 4.48
N ARG A 22 -43.58 24.84 5.66
CA ARG A 22 -44.14 25.79 6.62
C ARG A 22 -43.36 27.10 6.56
N ALA A 23 -43.87 28.05 5.79
CA ALA A 23 -43.36 29.41 5.77
C ALA A 23 -43.76 30.16 7.05
N SER A 24 -42.81 30.85 7.69
CA SER A 24 -43.10 31.94 8.63
C SER A 24 -42.35 33.20 8.22
N ARG A 25 -43.11 34.25 7.90
CA ARG A 25 -42.65 35.65 7.91
C ARG A 25 -42.24 35.98 9.37
N GLN A 26 -41.33 36.90 9.71
CA GLN A 26 -41.15 38.27 9.22
C GLN A 26 -39.72 38.83 9.53
N PRO A 27 -39.38 40.08 9.15
CA PRO A 27 -37.98 40.51 8.97
C PRO A 27 -37.43 41.42 10.07
N PHE A 28 -36.10 41.61 10.10
CA PHE A 28 -35.49 42.90 10.46
C PHE A 28 -34.27 43.20 9.59
N SER A 29 -34.11 44.48 9.24
CA SER A 29 -33.09 45.00 8.33
C SER A 29 -31.93 45.66 9.07
N SER A 30 -30.70 45.47 8.59
CA SER A 30 -29.67 46.52 8.68
C SER A 30 -28.68 46.39 7.53
N ARG A 31 -28.63 47.42 6.67
CA ARG A 31 -27.64 47.56 5.59
C ARG A 31 -26.30 48.02 6.20
N ILE A 32 -25.18 47.48 5.75
CA ILE A 32 -23.93 48.24 5.59
C ILE A 32 -23.35 47.87 4.21
N LEU A 33 -22.75 48.85 3.53
CA LEU A 33 -22.38 48.77 2.11
C LEU A 33 -21.06 48.04 1.87
N SER A 34 -20.98 47.37 0.72
CA SER A 34 -19.71 47.02 0.07
C SER A 34 -18.97 48.28 -0.40
N PRO A 35 -17.65 48.18 -0.58
CA PRO A 35 -17.12 48.53 -1.89
C PRO A 35 -16.35 47.36 -2.54
N ALA A 36 -16.70 47.04 -3.78
CA ALA A 36 -15.75 46.47 -4.73
C ALA A 36 -14.78 47.61 -5.17
N SER A 37 -13.58 47.39 -5.68
CA SER A 37 -13.10 46.25 -6.46
C SER A 37 -11.57 46.26 -6.56
N ARG A 38 -10.95 45.07 -6.73
CA ARG A 38 -10.09 44.70 -7.87
C ARG A 38 -9.37 43.39 -7.57
N GLN A 39 -9.85 42.31 -8.19
CA GLN A 39 -9.11 41.05 -8.26
C GLN A 39 -7.99 41.20 -9.29
N VAL A 40 -6.75 40.94 -8.90
CA VAL A 40 -5.70 40.52 -9.84
C VAL A 40 -5.74 39.00 -9.88
N ALA A 41 -6.44 38.46 -10.87
CA ALA A 41 -6.50 37.02 -11.10
C ALA A 41 -5.22 36.57 -11.83
N GLN A 42 -4.20 36.13 -11.07
CA GLN A 42 -3.13 35.30 -11.63
C GLN A 42 -3.59 33.84 -11.66
N THR A 43 -4.35 33.48 -12.69
CA THR A 43 -4.65 32.08 -13.02
C THR A 43 -3.45 31.46 -13.72
N SER A 44 -2.59 30.79 -12.95
CA SER A 44 -1.55 29.90 -13.49
C SER A 44 -2.22 28.68 -14.13
N VAL A 45 -2.57 28.79 -15.42
CA VAL A 45 -3.06 27.67 -16.22
C VAL A 45 -1.91 26.68 -16.46
N TRP A 46 -1.70 25.77 -15.52
CA TRP A 46 -0.89 24.57 -15.75
C TRP A 46 -1.67 23.61 -16.67
N ARG A 47 -1.48 23.84 -17.97
CA ARG A 47 -2.00 23.01 -19.05
C ARG A 47 -1.28 21.66 -19.03
N SER A 48 -1.81 20.72 -18.25
CA SER A 48 -1.35 19.32 -18.27
C SER A 48 -1.57 18.72 -19.65
N THR A 49 -0.50 18.65 -20.44
CA THR A 49 -0.48 17.95 -21.72
C THR A 49 -0.59 16.44 -21.46
N SER A 50 -1.74 15.87 -21.80
CA SER A 50 -1.90 14.42 -21.84
C SER A 50 -0.99 13.85 -22.94
N ALA A 51 0.12 13.25 -22.53
CA ALA A 51 1.03 12.53 -23.42
C ALA A 51 0.36 11.26 -23.94
N ARG A 52 -0.42 11.41 -25.02
CA ARG A 52 -1.10 10.32 -25.72
C ARG A 52 -0.08 9.60 -26.61
N TRP A 53 0.62 8.62 -26.05
CA TRP A 53 1.54 7.78 -26.79
C TRP A 53 0.76 6.87 -27.76
N SER A 54 0.71 7.27 -29.02
CA SER A 54 0.20 6.48 -30.14
C SER A 54 1.34 6.13 -31.07
N THR A 55 1.96 4.96 -30.91
CA THR A 55 2.93 4.43 -31.87
C THR A 55 2.18 3.77 -33.03
N SER A 56 2.03 4.50 -34.14
CA SER A 56 1.73 3.88 -35.43
C SER A 56 3.01 3.31 -36.04
N VAL A 57 2.99 2.04 -36.44
CA VAL A 57 3.99 1.48 -37.37
C VAL A 57 3.27 0.85 -38.55
N ALA A 58 3.14 1.66 -39.61
CA ALA A 58 2.72 1.31 -40.96
C ALA A 58 3.23 2.45 -41.86
N ALA A 59 3.81 2.21 -43.04
CA ALA A 59 4.21 0.97 -43.70
C ALA A 59 5.27 1.31 -44.77
N SER A 60 5.93 0.32 -45.38
CA SER A 60 6.58 0.48 -46.70
C SER A 60 6.73 -0.85 -47.45
N LYS A 61 6.43 -0.80 -48.76
CA LYS A 61 6.34 -1.88 -49.76
C LYS A 61 6.78 -1.24 -51.10
N ALA A 62 7.44 -1.90 -52.04
CA ALA A 62 7.81 -3.32 -52.15
C ALA A 62 9.34 -3.52 -52.01
N GLU A 63 10.14 -4.22 -52.84
CA GLU A 63 9.91 -4.98 -54.09
C GLU A 63 11.01 -6.06 -54.25
N ALA A 64 10.65 -7.14 -54.97
CA ALA A 64 11.43 -8.09 -55.81
C ALA A 64 13.00 -8.13 -55.76
N GLU A 65 13.70 -9.24 -56.02
CA GLU A 65 13.37 -10.42 -56.85
C GLU A 65 14.40 -11.58 -56.62
N ALA A 66 14.01 -12.83 -56.91
CA ALA A 66 14.86 -14.03 -57.18
C ALA A 66 15.87 -14.50 -56.09
N GLU A 67 16.31 -15.77 -55.97
CA GLU A 67 16.18 -16.98 -56.82
C GLU A 67 15.71 -18.21 -56.01
N ALA A 68 15.38 -19.30 -56.72
CA ALA A 68 14.94 -20.57 -56.15
C ALA A 68 16.10 -21.54 -55.86
N HIS A 69 15.93 -22.41 -54.85
CA HIS A 69 16.30 -23.81 -55.03
C HIS A 69 15.40 -24.75 -54.23
N VAL A 70 15.06 -25.86 -54.88
CA VAL A 70 14.21 -26.93 -54.36
C VAL A 70 15.10 -27.98 -53.68
N ASP A 71 14.67 -28.53 -52.54
CA ASP A 71 14.57 -29.98 -52.45
C ASP A 71 13.56 -30.51 -51.42
N ILE A 72 12.97 -31.65 -51.76
CA ILE A 72 11.87 -32.30 -51.03
C ILE A 72 12.39 -33.59 -50.40
N ASN A 73 11.99 -33.85 -49.14
CA ASN A 73 11.42 -35.12 -48.63
C ASN A 73 11.77 -35.34 -47.15
N GLY A 74 10.75 -35.48 -46.29
CA GLY A 74 10.92 -35.55 -44.83
C GLY A 74 9.59 -35.75 -44.12
N LYS A 75 9.05 -36.97 -44.21
CA LYS A 75 7.66 -37.34 -43.87
C LYS A 75 7.32 -37.15 -42.38
N ALA A 76 6.38 -36.22 -42.11
CA ALA A 76 5.38 -36.17 -41.04
C ALA A 76 5.64 -36.82 -39.66
N THR A 77 5.51 -36.02 -38.59
CA THR A 77 4.80 -36.40 -37.34
C THR A 77 4.27 -35.12 -36.65
N SER A 78 3.12 -35.24 -36.00
CA SER A 78 2.35 -34.17 -35.32
C SER A 78 2.96 -33.64 -34.00
N THR A 79 2.77 -32.34 -33.73
CA THR A 79 2.22 -31.69 -32.49
C THR A 79 2.46 -32.35 -31.10
N PRO A 80 2.79 -31.64 -29.98
CA PRO A 80 2.89 -30.18 -29.73
C PRO A 80 4.13 -29.71 -28.91
N ALA A 81 4.15 -28.41 -28.54
CA ALA A 81 4.87 -27.86 -27.38
C ALA A 81 3.97 -27.92 -26.10
N PRO A 82 4.41 -27.57 -24.86
CA PRO A 82 5.73 -27.14 -24.39
C PRO A 82 6.30 -27.96 -23.20
N ARG A 83 7.60 -27.81 -22.92
CA ARG A 83 8.27 -28.38 -21.73
C ARG A 83 8.32 -27.35 -20.58
N THR A 84 7.33 -27.34 -19.68
CA THR A 84 7.32 -26.49 -18.46
C THR A 84 6.57 -27.00 -17.20
N PRO A 85 5.80 -28.12 -17.16
CA PRO A 85 5.01 -28.44 -15.96
C PRO A 85 5.80 -29.10 -14.82
N THR A 86 7.02 -29.57 -15.08
CA THR A 86 7.80 -30.38 -14.12
C THR A 86 8.43 -29.52 -13.01
N ASP A 87 8.86 -28.30 -13.33
CA ASP A 87 9.64 -27.47 -12.39
C ASP A 87 8.76 -26.87 -11.29
N ALA A 88 7.51 -26.49 -11.62
CA ALA A 88 6.63 -25.80 -10.68
C ALA A 88 6.18 -26.68 -9.50
N SER A 89 5.88 -27.96 -9.78
CA SER A 89 5.50 -28.93 -8.75
C SER A 89 6.71 -29.37 -7.91
N GLN A 90 7.90 -29.49 -8.51
CA GLN A 90 9.14 -29.78 -7.78
C GLN A 90 9.54 -28.63 -6.85
N LEU A 91 9.43 -27.37 -7.31
CA LEU A 91 9.69 -26.20 -6.47
C LEU A 91 8.72 -26.10 -5.29
N ALA A 92 7.45 -26.44 -5.50
CA ALA A 92 6.46 -26.54 -4.43
C ALA A 92 6.82 -27.66 -3.43
N SER A 93 7.19 -28.85 -3.90
CA SER A 93 7.60 -29.96 -3.00
C SER A 93 8.88 -29.64 -2.24
N MET A 94 9.85 -28.92 -2.83
CA MET A 94 11.04 -28.46 -2.10
C MET A 94 10.70 -27.45 -0.99
N ALA A 95 9.70 -26.59 -1.19
CA ALA A 95 9.21 -25.69 -0.16
C ALA A 95 8.47 -26.46 0.96
N GLU A 96 7.61 -27.43 0.59
CA GLU A 96 6.91 -28.34 1.52
C GLU A 96 7.89 -29.21 2.33
N ASP A 97 8.88 -29.83 1.69
CA ASP A 97 9.94 -30.62 2.34
C ASP A 97 10.75 -29.77 3.32
N SER A 98 11.01 -28.51 2.97
CA SER A 98 11.65 -27.58 3.90
C SER A 98 10.73 -27.33 5.10
N CYS A 99 9.46 -26.97 4.88
CA CYS A 99 8.45 -26.77 5.92
C CYS A 99 8.30 -27.99 6.85
N ASN A 100 8.21 -29.20 6.30
CA ASN A 100 8.11 -30.44 7.06
C ASN A 100 9.35 -30.68 7.93
N LYS A 101 10.55 -30.37 7.43
CA LYS A 101 11.79 -30.39 8.24
C LYS A 101 11.78 -29.33 9.35
N PHE A 102 11.18 -28.15 9.12
CA PHE A 102 10.99 -27.13 10.17
C PHE A 102 10.00 -27.57 11.25
N LEU A 103 8.92 -28.23 10.86
CA LEU A 103 7.89 -28.74 11.77
C LEU A 103 8.37 -29.97 12.56
N SER A 104 9.30 -30.76 12.03
CA SER A 104 9.89 -31.92 12.74
C SER A 104 10.97 -31.55 13.76
N VAL A 105 11.34 -30.27 13.90
CA VAL A 105 12.30 -29.82 14.92
C VAL A 105 11.52 -29.43 16.18
N ASP A 106 11.40 -30.38 17.10
CA ASP A 106 10.79 -30.19 18.41
C ASP A 106 11.65 -29.24 19.28
N GLY A 107 11.29 -27.96 19.27
CA GLY A 107 11.94 -26.92 20.09
C GLY A 107 11.46 -25.51 19.75
N ILE A 108 12.12 -24.50 20.33
CA ILE A 108 12.04 -23.12 19.83
C ILE A 108 13.04 -23.00 18.68
N PRO A 109 12.59 -22.88 17.41
CA PRO A 109 13.50 -22.83 16.28
C PRO A 109 14.33 -21.54 16.30
N THR A 110 15.63 -21.68 16.08
CA THR A 110 16.56 -20.56 15.95
C THR A 110 16.10 -19.60 14.85
N LYS A 111 16.21 -18.29 15.06
CA LYS A 111 15.78 -17.25 14.10
C LYS A 111 16.37 -17.41 12.69
N GLN A 112 17.60 -17.90 12.60
CA GLN A 112 18.26 -18.20 11.32
C GLN A 112 17.63 -19.38 10.58
N LEU A 113 17.15 -20.37 11.34
CA LEU A 113 16.53 -21.59 10.83
C LEU A 113 15.14 -21.23 10.24
N THR A 114 14.33 -20.43 10.94
CA THR A 114 13.08 -19.86 10.38
C THR A 114 13.30 -18.90 9.21
N ALA A 115 14.38 -18.10 9.23
CA ALA A 115 14.74 -17.24 8.09
C ALA A 115 15.09 -18.06 6.84
N ALA A 116 15.90 -19.12 6.99
CA ALA A 116 16.26 -20.01 5.88
C ALA A 116 15.03 -20.72 5.28
N ALA A 117 14.04 -21.07 6.11
CA ALA A 117 12.75 -21.60 5.69
C ALA A 117 12.04 -20.64 4.71
N LEU A 118 11.80 -19.41 5.17
CA LEU A 118 11.08 -18.40 4.40
C LEU A 118 11.87 -17.97 3.16
N GLN A 119 13.21 -17.95 3.22
CA GLN A 119 14.05 -17.71 2.04
C GLN A 119 13.97 -18.84 1.00
N SER A 120 13.78 -20.09 1.43
CA SER A 120 13.51 -21.20 0.50
C SER A 120 12.16 -21.03 -0.20
N CYS A 121 11.10 -20.71 0.57
CA CYS A 121 9.78 -20.41 0.02
C CYS A 121 9.81 -19.19 -0.93
N LEU A 122 10.57 -18.14 -0.60
CA LEU A 122 10.76 -16.96 -1.46
C LEU A 122 11.48 -17.33 -2.76
N ARG A 123 12.54 -18.14 -2.70
CA ARG A 123 13.24 -18.60 -3.91
C ARG A 123 12.33 -19.41 -4.85
N ALA A 124 11.47 -20.26 -4.29
CA ALA A 124 10.45 -20.99 -5.04
C ALA A 124 9.40 -20.04 -5.66
N ALA A 125 8.86 -19.09 -4.88
CA ALA A 125 7.92 -18.08 -5.35
C ALA A 125 8.50 -17.19 -6.46
N ALA A 126 9.76 -16.77 -6.34
CA ALA A 126 10.45 -15.95 -7.32
C ALA A 126 10.66 -16.67 -8.67
N ALA A 127 10.87 -17.99 -8.64
CA ALA A 127 10.96 -18.81 -9.84
C ALA A 127 9.60 -18.99 -10.55
N LEU A 128 8.48 -18.97 -9.80
CA LEU A 128 7.12 -19.05 -10.33
C LEU A 128 6.57 -17.70 -10.82
N HIS A 129 6.98 -16.59 -10.20
CA HIS A 129 6.57 -15.22 -10.55
C HIS A 129 6.61 -14.89 -12.05
N PRO A 130 7.66 -15.23 -12.84
CA PRO A 130 7.68 -14.97 -14.28
C PRO A 130 6.77 -15.90 -15.09
N GLN A 131 6.26 -17.01 -14.53
CA GLN A 131 5.20 -17.81 -15.15
C GLN A 131 3.83 -17.19 -14.88
N LEU A 132 3.56 -16.81 -13.62
CA LEU A 132 2.34 -16.10 -13.22
C LEU A 132 2.14 -14.81 -14.02
N LYS A 133 3.16 -13.94 -14.12
CA LYS A 133 3.09 -12.70 -14.92
C LYS A 133 2.85 -12.94 -16.42
N ARG A 134 3.32 -14.07 -16.99
CA ARG A 134 3.01 -14.42 -18.39
C ARG A 134 1.57 -14.86 -18.56
N ALA A 135 1.05 -15.69 -17.65
CA ALA A 135 -0.36 -16.09 -17.64
C ALA A 135 -1.28 -14.86 -17.48
N GLU A 136 -0.96 -13.95 -16.55
CA GLU A 136 -1.67 -12.68 -16.41
C GLU A 136 -1.64 -11.82 -17.68
N ALA A 137 -0.49 -11.69 -18.34
CA ALA A 137 -0.36 -10.87 -19.54
C ALA A 137 -1.15 -11.46 -20.71
N GLN A 138 -1.13 -12.79 -20.87
CA GLN A 138 -1.95 -13.51 -21.85
C GLN A 138 -3.45 -13.34 -21.56
N PHE A 139 -3.86 -13.45 -20.29
CA PHE A 139 -5.25 -13.19 -19.89
C PHE A 139 -5.65 -11.73 -20.15
N LYS A 140 -4.84 -10.75 -19.76
CA LYS A 140 -5.09 -9.32 -20.00
C LYS A 140 -5.24 -9.03 -21.50
N ALA A 141 -4.37 -9.57 -22.35
CA ALA A 141 -4.46 -9.44 -23.81
C ALA A 141 -5.72 -10.09 -24.41
N SER A 142 -6.15 -11.22 -23.83
CA SER A 142 -7.36 -11.95 -24.27
C SER A 142 -8.64 -11.24 -23.80
N ALA A 143 -8.66 -10.76 -22.56
CA ALA A 143 -9.73 -9.98 -21.98
C ALA A 143 -9.91 -8.63 -22.70
N SER A 144 -8.83 -7.96 -23.11
CA SER A 144 -8.93 -6.74 -23.94
C SER A 144 -9.68 -7.00 -25.26
N LYS A 145 -9.46 -8.14 -25.92
CA LYS A 145 -10.22 -8.53 -27.12
C LYS A 145 -11.70 -8.78 -26.82
N LEU A 146 -12.02 -9.40 -25.68
CA LEU A 146 -13.41 -9.63 -25.26
C LEU A 146 -14.13 -8.35 -24.81
N VAL A 147 -13.41 -7.38 -24.24
CA VAL A 147 -13.94 -6.04 -23.93
C VAL A 147 -14.26 -5.27 -25.21
N THR A 148 -13.46 -5.40 -26.28
CA THR A 148 -13.81 -4.86 -27.60
C THR A 148 -15.07 -5.51 -28.19
N LEU A 149 -15.39 -6.74 -27.79
CA LEU A 149 -16.60 -7.48 -28.17
C LEU A 149 -17.80 -7.24 -27.23
N GLY A 150 -17.68 -6.34 -26.25
CA GLY A 150 -18.79 -5.93 -25.38
C GLY A 150 -19.21 -6.96 -24.32
N ALA A 151 -18.37 -7.95 -24.00
CA ALA A 151 -18.66 -8.94 -22.97
C ALA A 151 -18.79 -8.29 -21.57
N GLU A 152 -19.82 -8.68 -20.81
CA GLU A 152 -20.09 -8.14 -19.48
C GLU A 152 -18.96 -8.44 -18.50
N ARG A 153 -18.65 -7.47 -17.63
CA ARG A 153 -17.50 -7.49 -16.73
C ARG A 153 -17.76 -8.35 -15.48
N THR A 154 -17.95 -9.65 -15.67
CA THR A 154 -17.90 -10.61 -14.57
C THR A 154 -16.53 -10.50 -13.88
N GLY A 155 -16.54 -10.37 -12.55
CA GLY A 155 -15.33 -10.22 -11.72
C GLY A 155 -14.54 -11.52 -11.57
N ALA A 156 -14.51 -12.36 -12.60
CA ALA A 156 -13.85 -13.65 -12.59
C ALA A 156 -12.35 -13.49 -12.30
N ARG A 157 -11.83 -14.38 -11.45
CA ARG A 157 -10.39 -14.53 -11.22
C ARG A 157 -9.72 -14.85 -12.56
N ILE A 158 -8.47 -14.42 -12.71
CA ILE A 158 -7.63 -14.81 -13.84
C ILE A 158 -7.57 -16.35 -13.83
N PRO A 159 -8.08 -17.06 -14.85
CA PRO A 159 -7.98 -18.51 -14.90
C PRO A 159 -6.52 -18.86 -15.22
N VAL A 160 -5.75 -19.16 -14.18
CA VAL A 160 -4.38 -19.67 -14.30
C VAL A 160 -4.46 -21.19 -14.52
N ASP A 161 -3.41 -21.81 -15.05
CA ASP A 161 -3.33 -23.28 -15.13
C ASP A 161 -3.54 -23.87 -13.73
N PRO A 162 -4.50 -24.78 -13.51
CA PRO A 162 -4.79 -25.33 -12.18
C PRO A 162 -3.55 -25.93 -11.50
N LYS A 163 -2.59 -26.46 -12.26
CA LYS A 163 -1.33 -26.99 -11.71
C LYS A 163 -0.44 -25.90 -11.11
N LEU A 164 -0.47 -24.70 -11.70
CA LEU A 164 0.27 -23.53 -11.22
C LEU A 164 -0.46 -22.86 -10.05
N GLU A 165 -1.80 -22.87 -10.04
CA GLU A 165 -2.59 -22.46 -8.87
C GLU A 165 -2.36 -23.40 -7.68
N ASP A 166 -2.34 -24.73 -7.89
CA ASP A 166 -2.03 -25.74 -6.87
C ASP A 166 -0.63 -25.53 -6.28
N ALA A 167 0.41 -25.38 -7.11
CA ALA A 167 1.77 -25.13 -6.67
C ALA A 167 1.89 -23.81 -5.88
N THR A 168 1.21 -22.76 -6.33
CA THR A 168 1.13 -21.45 -5.65
C THR A 168 0.42 -21.56 -4.30
N SER A 169 -0.69 -22.30 -4.24
CA SER A 169 -1.45 -22.55 -3.02
C SER A 169 -0.61 -23.31 -1.99
N ARG A 170 0.08 -24.38 -2.41
CA ARG A 170 0.99 -25.17 -1.57
C ARG A 170 2.11 -24.34 -0.94
N ILE A 171 2.81 -23.53 -1.74
CA ILE A 171 3.89 -22.65 -1.23
C ILE A 171 3.32 -21.61 -0.26
N SER A 172 2.16 -21.03 -0.56
CA SER A 172 1.47 -20.06 0.31
C SER A 172 1.06 -20.70 1.65
N HIS A 173 0.51 -21.91 1.63
CA HIS A 173 0.19 -22.70 2.83
C HIS A 173 1.42 -23.11 3.63
N ALA A 174 2.49 -23.56 2.98
CA ALA A 174 3.76 -23.90 3.65
C ALA A 174 4.34 -22.67 4.39
N ALA A 175 4.39 -21.52 3.72
CA ALA A 175 4.83 -20.26 4.33
C ALA A 175 3.92 -19.83 5.50
N TYR A 176 2.59 -19.98 5.37
CA TYR A 176 1.64 -19.71 6.45
C TYR A 176 1.86 -20.63 7.65
N ASN A 177 2.05 -21.94 7.43
CA ASN A 177 2.24 -22.93 8.49
C ASN A 177 3.52 -22.65 9.31
N ILE A 178 4.63 -22.29 8.66
CA ILE A 178 5.88 -21.87 9.33
C ILE A 178 5.62 -20.69 10.27
N ILE A 179 4.83 -19.71 9.84
CA ILE A 179 4.56 -18.47 10.58
C ILE A 179 3.50 -18.64 11.67
N ALA A 180 2.49 -19.46 11.42
CA ALA A 180 1.44 -19.78 12.38
C ALA A 180 1.95 -20.62 13.56
N HIS A 181 3.01 -21.40 13.36
CA HIS A 181 3.57 -22.31 14.37
C HIS A 181 3.86 -21.62 15.72
N PRO A 182 3.36 -22.13 16.86
CA PRO A 182 3.38 -21.43 18.15
C PRO A 182 4.80 -21.12 18.65
N ASN A 183 5.78 -21.99 18.36
CA ASN A 183 7.15 -21.85 18.84
C ASN A 183 7.98 -20.79 18.09
N VAL A 184 7.46 -20.21 16.99
CA VAL A 184 8.19 -19.22 16.18
C VAL A 184 7.98 -17.81 16.74
N GLU A 185 9.06 -17.16 17.20
CA GLU A 185 9.04 -15.72 17.50
C GLU A 185 8.70 -14.91 16.24
N MET A 186 7.58 -14.19 16.27
CA MET A 186 7.21 -13.30 15.16
C MET A 186 8.03 -12.00 15.21
N THR A 187 8.90 -11.77 14.23
CA THR A 187 9.69 -10.53 14.03
C THR A 187 9.14 -9.72 12.85
N PRO A 188 9.40 -8.40 12.76
CA PRO A 188 9.03 -7.61 11.57
C PRO A 188 9.69 -8.14 10.29
N GLU A 189 10.96 -8.56 10.37
CA GLU A 189 11.70 -9.17 9.25
C GLU A 189 10.98 -10.39 8.65
N PHE A 190 10.39 -11.25 9.48
CA PHE A 190 9.62 -12.40 8.98
C PHE A 190 8.27 -11.99 8.39
N LEU A 191 7.68 -10.89 8.86
CA LEU A 191 6.48 -10.30 8.28
C LEU A 191 6.77 -9.72 6.89
N GLU A 192 7.86 -8.97 6.75
CA GLU A 192 8.36 -8.43 5.47
C GLU A 192 8.58 -9.54 4.44
N LEU A 193 9.32 -10.60 4.82
CA LEU A 193 9.56 -11.75 3.96
C LEU A 193 8.25 -12.44 3.55
N TYR A 194 7.30 -12.59 4.46
CA TYR A 194 5.99 -13.19 4.14
C TYR A 194 5.18 -12.36 3.15
N VAL A 195 5.08 -11.05 3.37
CA VAL A 195 4.37 -10.15 2.45
C VAL A 195 5.06 -10.16 1.08
N ALA A 196 6.40 -10.18 1.03
CA ALA A 196 7.14 -10.30 -0.23
C ALA A 196 6.88 -11.64 -0.95
N ILE A 197 6.75 -12.76 -0.23
CA ILE A 197 6.35 -14.06 -0.80
C ILE A 197 4.94 -13.97 -1.38
N GLN A 198 3.95 -13.51 -0.61
CA GLN A 198 2.57 -13.41 -1.09
C GLN A 198 2.41 -12.39 -2.22
N ALA A 199 3.25 -11.34 -2.26
CA ALA A 199 3.32 -10.40 -3.37
C ALA A 199 3.78 -11.04 -4.68
N GLN A 200 4.75 -11.96 -4.61
CA GLN A 200 5.22 -12.72 -5.77
C GLN A 200 4.20 -13.76 -6.25
N LEU A 201 3.44 -14.34 -5.32
CA LEU A 201 2.39 -15.33 -5.57
C LEU A 201 1.03 -14.73 -5.96
N GLY A 202 0.81 -13.42 -5.77
CA GLY A 202 -0.44 -12.74 -6.10
C GLY A 202 -1.64 -13.11 -5.21
N ARG A 203 -1.41 -13.64 -4.00
CA ARG A 203 -2.45 -14.14 -3.08
C ARG A 203 -2.54 -13.32 -1.78
N PRO A 204 -3.45 -12.34 -1.69
CA PRO A 204 -3.57 -11.49 -0.50
C PRO A 204 -4.46 -12.09 0.61
N GLU A 205 -5.16 -13.20 0.35
CA GLU A 205 -6.22 -13.74 1.23
C GLU A 205 -5.74 -14.03 2.66
N SER A 206 -4.49 -14.46 2.82
CA SER A 206 -3.89 -14.78 4.12
C SER A 206 -3.25 -13.57 4.84
N LEU A 207 -3.10 -12.43 4.17
CA LEU A 207 -2.39 -11.26 4.72
C LEU A 207 -3.08 -10.65 5.96
N PRO A 208 -4.41 -10.41 5.97
CA PRO A 208 -5.09 -9.88 7.18
C PRO A 208 -4.90 -10.79 8.40
N ALA A 209 -5.07 -12.11 8.21
CA ALA A 209 -4.94 -13.09 9.28
C ALA A 209 -3.52 -13.13 9.87
N VAL A 210 -2.47 -13.01 9.03
CA VAL A 210 -1.08 -12.94 9.51
C VAL A 210 -0.78 -11.61 10.21
N PHE A 211 -1.43 -10.51 9.82
CA PHE A 211 -1.26 -9.21 10.49
C PHE A 211 -1.92 -9.21 11.88
N GLU A 212 -3.08 -9.85 12.04
CA GLU A 212 -3.68 -10.08 13.35
C GLU A 212 -2.85 -11.03 14.22
N LEU A 213 -2.31 -12.10 13.62
CA LEU A 213 -1.41 -13.03 14.28
C LEU A 213 -0.15 -12.29 14.76
N TYR A 214 0.46 -11.42 13.94
CA TYR A 214 1.61 -10.60 14.33
C TYR A 214 1.35 -9.75 15.59
N ALA A 215 0.16 -9.15 15.69
CA ALA A 215 -0.21 -8.32 16.83
C ALA A 215 -0.53 -9.14 18.10
N ASN A 216 -1.07 -10.35 17.96
CA ASN A 216 -1.62 -11.14 19.05
C ASN A 216 -0.72 -12.31 19.53
N LYS A 217 0.29 -12.72 18.75
CA LYS A 217 1.11 -13.91 19.05
C LYS A 217 1.85 -13.78 20.38
N PRO A 218 1.77 -14.77 21.29
CA PRO A 218 2.62 -14.78 22.46
C PRO A 218 4.08 -15.03 22.06
N LYS A 219 5.02 -14.51 22.85
CA LYS A 219 6.44 -14.76 22.67
C LYS A 219 6.82 -16.05 23.41
N PRO A 220 7.30 -17.10 22.73
CA PRO A 220 7.89 -18.25 23.41
C PRO A 220 9.22 -17.85 24.05
N ILE A 221 9.42 -18.22 25.31
CA ILE A 221 10.65 -18.00 26.09
C ILE A 221 10.97 -19.31 26.80
N VAL A 222 12.21 -19.79 26.72
CA VAL A 222 12.64 -20.91 27.57
C VAL A 222 12.72 -20.41 29.01
N LYS A 223 11.93 -21.00 29.90
CA LYS A 223 12.09 -20.89 31.35
C LYS A 223 12.25 -22.30 31.91
N ASP A 224 13.34 -22.54 32.62
CA ASP A 224 13.55 -23.78 33.38
C ASP A 224 13.40 -25.06 32.53
N GLY A 225 13.86 -25.01 31.27
CA GLY A 225 13.76 -26.11 30.30
C GLY A 225 12.38 -26.28 29.64
N GLN A 226 11.37 -25.50 30.01
CA GLN A 226 10.02 -25.52 29.43
C GLN A 226 9.77 -24.29 28.54
N ILE A 227 8.93 -24.46 27.51
CA ILE A 227 8.53 -23.37 26.60
C ILE A 227 7.39 -22.58 27.26
N ALA A 228 7.72 -21.42 27.84
CA ALA A 228 6.76 -20.52 28.46
C ALA A 228 6.31 -19.43 27.47
N TYR A 229 5.00 -19.26 27.30
CA TYR A 229 4.42 -18.29 26.37
C TYR A 229 4.07 -16.97 27.07
N VAL A 230 4.83 -15.91 26.77
CA VAL A 230 4.56 -14.56 27.30
C VAL A 230 3.59 -13.82 26.38
N LYS A 231 2.38 -13.54 26.88
CA LYS A 231 1.38 -12.72 26.17
C LYS A 231 1.95 -11.34 25.86
N GLN A 232 1.95 -10.97 24.58
CA GLN A 232 2.40 -9.65 24.14
C GLN A 232 1.26 -8.63 24.17
N ASN A 233 1.62 -7.34 24.24
CA ASN A 233 0.65 -6.25 24.19
C ASN A 233 0.42 -5.83 22.71
N PRO A 234 -0.77 -6.07 22.13
CA PRO A 234 -1.07 -5.71 20.74
C PRO A 234 -1.10 -4.19 20.48
N ASN A 235 -1.07 -3.37 21.55
CA ASN A 235 -1.13 -1.91 21.50
C ASN A 235 0.25 -1.25 21.75
N ALA A 236 1.33 -2.02 21.76
CA ALA A 236 2.70 -1.53 21.88
C ALA A 236 3.20 -0.95 20.55
N ALA A 237 3.87 0.20 20.59
CA ALA A 237 4.41 0.84 19.38
C ALA A 237 5.52 0.02 18.68
N THR A 238 6.18 -0.89 19.41
CA THR A 238 7.15 -1.86 18.88
C THR A 238 6.50 -3.01 18.10
N ARG A 239 5.17 -3.15 18.18
CA ARG A 239 4.34 -4.11 17.42
C ARG A 239 3.45 -3.44 16.38
N ALA A 240 3.73 -2.18 16.04
CA ALA A 240 3.16 -1.58 14.85
C ALA A 240 3.78 -2.20 13.58
N ILE A 241 2.96 -2.34 12.53
CA ILE A 241 3.38 -2.78 11.20
C ILE A 241 3.99 -1.57 10.49
N GLU A 242 5.13 -1.74 9.82
CA GLU A 242 5.76 -0.64 9.08
C GLU A 242 4.91 -0.24 7.86
N PRO A 243 4.70 1.07 7.57
CA PRO A 243 3.88 1.50 6.43
C PRO A 243 4.34 0.90 5.10
N ALA A 244 5.65 0.76 4.85
CA ALA A 244 6.16 0.16 3.62
C ALA A 244 5.67 -1.29 3.40
N VAL A 245 5.49 -2.05 4.49
CA VAL A 245 4.98 -3.44 4.46
C VAL A 245 3.47 -3.45 4.26
N ALA A 246 2.76 -2.53 4.91
CA ALA A 246 1.31 -2.35 4.73
C ALA A 246 0.97 -1.91 3.30
N ASP A 247 1.73 -0.98 2.73
CA ASP A 247 1.54 -0.47 1.37
C ASP A 247 1.84 -1.55 0.31
N MET A 248 2.90 -2.34 0.51
CA MET A 248 3.16 -3.52 -0.32
C MET A 248 2.01 -4.53 -0.24
N ALA A 249 1.52 -4.84 0.96
CA ALA A 249 0.36 -5.72 1.14
C ALA A 249 -0.90 -5.17 0.44
N LEU A 250 -1.20 -3.88 0.59
CA LEU A 250 -2.32 -3.23 -0.08
C LEU A 250 -2.21 -3.27 -1.60
N GLN A 251 -1.03 -2.98 -2.16
CA GLN A 251 -0.81 -3.06 -3.60
C GLN A 251 -1.11 -4.47 -4.12
N THR A 252 -0.70 -5.53 -3.40
CA THR A 252 -0.98 -6.92 -3.81
C THR A 252 -2.46 -7.28 -3.73
N ALA A 253 -3.19 -6.73 -2.76
CA ALA A 253 -4.63 -6.90 -2.66
C ALA A 253 -5.40 -6.18 -3.79
N ILE A 254 -4.92 -5.00 -4.20
CA ILE A 254 -5.41 -4.23 -5.34
C ILE A 254 -5.13 -4.98 -6.66
N ASP A 255 -3.92 -5.48 -6.85
CA ASP A 255 -3.51 -6.22 -8.06
C ASP A 255 -4.32 -7.52 -8.24
N ALA A 256 -4.55 -8.24 -7.13
CA ALA A 256 -5.41 -9.42 -7.07
C ALA A 256 -6.93 -9.10 -7.07
N LYS A 257 -7.31 -7.82 -6.97
CA LYS A 257 -8.69 -7.30 -6.94
C LYS A 257 -9.57 -7.84 -5.80
N ASN A 258 -8.96 -8.25 -4.68
CA ASN A 258 -9.68 -8.76 -3.52
C ASN A 258 -9.94 -7.64 -2.50
N LEU A 259 -11.11 -7.01 -2.61
CA LEU A 259 -11.51 -5.86 -1.77
C LEU A 259 -11.59 -6.23 -0.28
N ASP A 260 -12.08 -7.43 0.04
CA ASP A 260 -12.17 -7.94 1.41
C ASP A 260 -10.79 -8.02 2.09
N SER A 261 -9.81 -8.61 1.40
CA SER A 261 -8.41 -8.65 1.88
C SER A 261 -7.81 -7.25 2.01
N ALA A 262 -8.13 -6.32 1.10
CA ALA A 262 -7.65 -4.94 1.18
C ALA A 262 -8.21 -4.22 2.43
N LEU A 263 -9.51 -4.35 2.71
CA LEU A 263 -10.11 -3.80 3.94
C LEU A 263 -9.51 -4.42 5.20
N GLY A 264 -9.39 -5.75 5.25
CA GLY A 264 -8.76 -6.46 6.37
C GLY A 264 -7.30 -6.03 6.61
N ILE A 265 -6.54 -5.72 5.55
CA ILE A 265 -5.20 -5.13 5.67
C ILE A 265 -5.26 -3.72 6.30
N ILE A 266 -6.15 -2.83 5.85
CA ILE A 266 -6.29 -1.47 6.42
C ILE A 266 -6.66 -1.53 7.90
N GLU A 267 -7.58 -2.41 8.28
CA GLU A 267 -8.04 -2.57 9.66
C GLU A 267 -6.95 -3.16 10.58
N SER A 268 -6.24 -4.19 10.11
CA SER A 268 -5.18 -4.85 10.88
C SER A 268 -3.87 -4.04 10.95
N SER A 269 -3.61 -3.13 10.01
CA SER A 269 -2.41 -2.25 9.99
C SER A 269 -2.70 -0.82 10.49
N TYR A 270 -3.35 -0.01 9.66
CA TYR A 270 -3.53 1.43 9.86
C TYR A 270 -4.50 1.79 10.99
N CYS A 271 -5.56 1.01 11.20
CA CYS A 271 -6.55 1.29 12.23
C CYS A 271 -6.07 0.96 13.67
N ARG A 272 -5.07 0.07 13.83
CA ARG A 272 -4.55 -0.35 15.14
C ARG A 272 -3.97 0.83 15.94
N PRO A 273 -4.19 0.88 17.28
CA PRO A 273 -3.64 1.95 18.12
C PRO A 273 -2.11 1.88 18.23
N ALA A 274 -1.49 0.72 17.99
CA ALA A 274 -0.04 0.56 17.89
C ALA A 274 0.54 1.46 16.78
N PHE A 275 -0.05 1.44 15.58
CA PHE A 275 0.38 2.27 14.45
C PHE A 275 0.25 3.76 14.76
N LYS A 276 -0.88 4.19 15.33
CA LYS A 276 -1.11 5.59 15.74
C LYS A 276 -0.05 6.07 16.75
N ARG A 277 0.32 5.23 17.72
CA ARG A 277 1.39 5.51 18.69
C ARG A 277 2.77 5.56 18.04
N GLN A 278 3.09 4.62 17.14
CA GLN A 278 4.36 4.63 16.42
C GLN A 278 4.48 5.87 15.50
N LYS A 279 3.42 6.26 14.79
CA LYS A 279 3.35 7.49 13.98
C LYS A 279 3.59 8.73 14.86
N LEU A 280 2.97 8.81 16.04
CA LEU A 280 3.19 9.90 17.00
C LEU A 280 4.64 9.93 17.52
N ILE A 281 5.25 8.79 17.83
CA ILE A 281 6.66 8.74 18.27
C ILE A 281 7.59 9.14 17.11
N LYS A 282 7.45 8.53 15.92
CA LYS A 282 8.35 8.74 14.77
C LYS A 282 8.28 10.16 14.21
N HIS A 283 7.10 10.79 14.20
CA HIS A 283 6.91 12.14 13.63
C HIS A 283 6.76 13.25 14.68
N GLY A 284 6.46 12.92 15.94
CA GLY A 284 6.32 13.90 17.03
C GLY A 284 7.60 14.13 17.83
N THR A 285 8.53 13.17 17.88
CA THR A 285 9.80 13.34 18.61
C THR A 285 10.68 14.45 18.04
N ALA A 286 10.90 14.50 16.73
CA ALA A 286 11.75 15.54 16.13
C ALA A 286 11.21 16.98 16.35
N PRO A 287 9.91 17.28 16.14
CA PRO A 287 9.33 18.57 16.53
C PRO A 287 9.39 18.85 18.04
N ALA A 288 9.16 17.83 18.89
CA ALA A 288 9.21 18.00 20.34
C ALA A 288 10.62 18.34 20.84
N ILE A 289 11.66 17.70 20.28
CA ILE A 289 13.06 18.01 20.58
C ILE A 289 13.40 19.43 20.10
N GLY A 290 12.94 19.83 18.91
CA GLY A 290 13.09 21.19 18.42
C GLY A 290 12.44 22.25 19.33
N LEU A 291 11.22 22.00 19.81
CA LEU A 291 10.54 22.88 20.77
C LEU A 291 11.24 22.90 22.15
N ALA A 292 11.80 21.78 22.60
CA ALA A 292 12.52 21.70 23.87
C ALA A 292 13.87 22.43 23.86
N THR A 293 14.58 22.47 22.72
CA THR A 293 15.86 23.20 22.57
C THR A 293 15.67 24.68 22.20
N LEU A 294 14.50 25.06 21.68
CA LEU A 294 14.13 26.42 21.30
C LEU A 294 14.44 27.50 22.35
N PRO A 295 14.08 27.39 23.66
CA PRO A 295 14.39 28.45 24.63
C PRO A 295 15.90 28.68 24.83
N PHE A 296 16.72 27.62 24.78
CA PHE A 296 18.18 27.74 24.86
C PHE A 296 18.77 28.41 23.62
N GLY A 297 18.24 28.07 22.42
CA GLY A 297 18.62 28.73 21.18
C GLY A 297 18.26 30.22 21.16
N ILE A 298 17.06 30.58 21.63
CA ILE A 298 16.62 31.98 21.74
C ILE A 298 17.52 32.76 22.70
N PHE A 299 17.82 32.21 23.87
CA PHE A 299 18.69 32.86 24.84
C PHE A 299 20.09 33.10 24.26
N GLY A 300 20.71 32.07 23.66
CA GLY A 300 22.04 32.19 23.04
C GLY A 300 22.10 33.19 21.88
N LEU A 301 21.12 33.18 20.98
CA LEU A 301 21.02 34.14 19.88
C LEU A 301 20.82 35.57 20.38
N SER A 302 19.96 35.75 21.39
CA SER A 302 19.70 37.07 21.96
C SER A 302 20.90 37.64 22.72
N THR A 303 21.65 36.81 23.46
CA THR A 303 22.88 37.25 24.13
C THR A 303 23.98 37.59 23.14
N GLY A 304 24.11 36.83 22.05
CA GLY A 304 25.07 37.13 20.98
C GLY A 304 24.75 38.45 20.27
N TYR A 305 23.48 38.70 19.96
CA TYR A 305 23.04 39.97 19.37
C TYR A 305 23.30 41.16 20.30
N ALA A 306 22.94 41.03 21.58
CA ALA A 306 23.17 42.07 22.59
C ALA A 306 24.67 42.39 22.77
N ALA A 307 25.54 41.38 22.76
CA ALA A 307 26.98 41.56 23.01
C ALA A 307 27.75 42.17 21.82
N TYR A 308 27.37 41.86 20.58
CA TYR A 308 28.13 42.29 19.40
C TYR A 308 27.54 43.49 18.64
N TRP A 309 26.21 43.68 18.64
CA TRP A 309 25.55 44.65 17.73
C TRP A 309 24.83 45.81 18.44
N GLN A 310 24.55 45.73 19.75
CA GLN A 310 24.02 46.86 20.52
C GLN A 310 25.09 47.50 21.40
N ASN A 311 25.50 48.72 21.07
CA ASN A 311 26.50 49.51 21.82
C ASN A 311 25.90 50.72 22.57
N THR A 312 24.57 50.74 22.76
CA THR A 312 23.79 51.88 23.29
C THR A 312 22.89 51.48 24.48
N MET A 313 22.80 50.19 24.80
CA MET A 313 21.85 49.64 25.77
C MET A 313 22.53 48.59 26.63
N ASP A 314 22.16 48.49 27.91
CA ASP A 314 22.73 47.46 28.78
C ASP A 314 22.34 46.05 28.32
N ILE A 315 23.31 45.14 28.38
CA ILE A 315 23.23 43.77 27.87
C ILE A 315 22.06 42.98 28.48
N SER A 316 21.71 43.23 29.75
CA SER A 316 20.57 42.55 30.39
C SER A 316 19.24 42.95 29.74
N THR A 317 19.05 44.25 29.51
CA THR A 317 17.83 44.82 28.94
C THR A 317 17.70 44.53 27.43
N ALA A 318 18.82 44.60 26.70
CA ALA A 318 18.93 44.18 25.31
C ALA A 318 18.55 42.69 25.13
N THR A 319 19.10 41.82 25.98
CA THR A 319 18.77 40.39 25.95
C THR A 319 17.30 40.12 26.30
N GLY A 320 16.74 40.82 27.29
CA GLY A 320 15.32 40.68 27.64
C GLY A 320 14.37 40.99 26.48
N ILE A 321 14.63 42.09 25.76
CA ILE A 321 13.83 42.48 24.59
C ILE A 321 14.03 41.50 23.42
N GLY A 322 15.26 41.06 23.15
CA GLY A 322 15.55 40.09 22.09
C GLY A 322 14.90 38.73 22.35
N VAL A 323 14.99 38.19 23.57
CA VAL A 323 14.30 36.96 23.97
C VAL A 323 12.78 37.11 23.81
N ALA A 324 12.19 38.22 24.25
CA ALA A 324 10.75 38.48 24.10
C ALA A 324 10.30 38.58 22.63
N GLY A 325 11.06 39.29 21.79
CA GLY A 325 10.74 39.45 20.37
C GLY A 325 10.87 38.14 19.57
N ILE A 326 11.99 37.42 19.76
CA ILE A 326 12.24 36.15 19.06
C ILE A 326 11.25 35.08 19.53
N SER A 327 10.96 34.99 20.84
CA SER A 327 9.98 34.03 21.36
C SER A 327 8.55 34.33 20.89
N GLY A 328 8.15 35.61 20.85
CA GLY A 328 6.87 36.04 20.27
C GLY A 328 6.73 35.63 18.79
N TYR A 329 7.76 35.80 17.97
CA TYR A 329 7.75 35.35 16.57
C TYR A 329 7.56 33.83 16.45
N PHE A 330 8.33 33.03 17.20
CA PHE A 330 8.20 31.57 17.18
C PHE A 330 6.85 31.08 17.73
N LEU A 331 6.25 31.76 18.71
CA LEU A 331 4.92 31.43 19.21
C LEU A 331 3.83 31.72 18.17
N VAL A 332 3.86 32.89 17.53
CA VAL A 332 2.86 33.25 16.51
C VAL A 332 3.00 32.34 15.28
N VAL A 333 4.21 32.22 14.71
CA VAL A 333 4.45 31.37 13.52
C VAL A 333 4.24 29.88 13.85
N GLY A 334 4.65 29.43 15.04
CA GLY A 334 4.42 28.06 15.51
C GLY A 334 2.94 27.72 15.66
N SER A 335 2.13 28.64 16.22
CA SER A 335 0.67 28.46 16.31
C SER A 335 0.03 28.36 14.93
N LEU A 336 0.46 29.19 13.97
CA LEU A 336 -0.01 29.16 12.58
C LEU A 336 0.36 27.84 11.89
N GLY A 337 1.59 27.35 12.10
CA GLY A 337 2.05 26.05 11.59
C GLY A 337 1.28 24.87 12.19
N MET A 338 0.92 24.94 13.48
CA MET A 338 0.10 23.92 14.13
C MET A 338 -1.34 23.92 13.61
N ILE A 339 -1.95 25.10 13.42
CA ILE A 339 -3.26 25.23 12.77
C ILE A 339 -3.20 24.69 11.34
N ALA A 340 -2.16 25.00 10.56
CA ALA A 340 -2.00 24.47 9.20
C ALA A 340 -1.88 22.93 9.20
N LYS A 341 -1.18 22.33 10.16
CA LYS A 341 -1.07 20.87 10.29
C LYS A 341 -2.35 20.19 10.78
N LEU A 342 -3.18 20.85 11.59
CA LEU A 342 -4.48 20.34 12.03
C LEU A 342 -5.60 20.58 11.01
N SER A 343 -5.45 21.61 10.18
CA SER A 343 -6.38 21.97 9.10
C SER A 343 -6.15 21.15 7.83
N ASN A 344 -4.92 20.67 7.60
CA ASN A 344 -4.66 19.76 6.48
C ASN A 344 -5.38 18.42 6.71
N LYS A 345 -6.32 18.13 5.83
CA LYS A 345 -7.14 16.92 5.84
C LYS A 345 -6.46 15.88 4.96
N ASP A 346 -5.57 15.09 5.57
CA ASP A 346 -5.13 13.79 5.02
C ASP A 346 -6.37 12.89 4.75
#